data_AF-A0A7S1X908-F1
#
_entry.id   AF-A0A7S1X908-F1
#
_cell.length_a   1.000
_cell.length_b   1.000
_cell.length_c   1.000
_cell.angle_alpha   90.00
_cell.angle_beta   90.00
_cell.angle_gamma   90.00
#
_symmetry.space_group_name_H-M   'P 1'
#
loop_
_entity.id
_entity.type
_entity.pdbx_description
1 polymer ?
#
loop_
_entity_poly.entity_id
_entity_poly.type
_entity_poly.pdbx_seq_one_letter_code
_entity_poly.pdbx_strand_id
1 'polypeptide(L)'
;VELTAQVEEWARRLEELREYMTSNEVELVSLVKQRTTQWLEGDSVAASAESCLTKSRYLRRMLGVVEARERQYLSRSSAAEALSDTISTLRALCGVPEDRPDSGRASSACARKPENVRYMSLETNVAAAWLRDQVSSQLKQPKYADPVIMTEEILASERKLRDACVDVFGKEVL
;
A
#
# COMPACT_ATOMS: atom_id res chain seq x y z
N VAL A 1 -32.76 -6.76 -16.10
CA VAL A 1 -32.56 -5.37 -15.63
C VAL A 1 -31.50 -5.33 -14.53
N GLU A 2 -31.66 -6.05 -13.42
CA GLU A 2 -30.69 -6.02 -12.30
C GLU A 2 -29.30 -6.61 -12.64
N LEU A 3 -29.23 -7.75 -13.33
CA LEU A 3 -27.95 -8.37 -13.73
C LEU A 3 -27.16 -7.50 -14.72
N THR A 4 -27.86 -6.79 -15.61
CA THR A 4 -27.28 -5.87 -16.59
C THR A 4 -26.55 -4.73 -15.90
N ALA A 5 -27.23 -4.06 -14.97
CA ALA A 5 -26.66 -2.97 -14.19
C ALA A 5 -25.46 -3.44 -13.36
N GLN A 6 -25.52 -4.65 -12.78
CA GLN A 6 -24.39 -5.22 -12.03
C GLN A 6 -23.16 -5.48 -12.91
N VAL A 7 -23.36 -6.03 -14.11
CA VAL A 7 -22.25 -6.28 -15.04
C VAL A 7 -21.62 -4.98 -15.54
N GLU A 8 -22.45 -3.98 -15.86
CA GLU A 8 -21.97 -2.65 -16.24
C GLU A 8 -21.16 -2.00 -15.12
N GLU A 9 -21.65 -2.10 -13.88
CA GLU A 9 -20.96 -1.58 -12.70
C GLU A 9 -19.62 -2.29 -12.45
N TRP A 10 -19.58 -3.62 -12.53
CA TRP A 10 -18.32 -4.37 -12.38
C TRP A 10 -17.32 -4.05 -13.49
N ALA A 11 -17.79 -3.92 -14.73
CA ALA A 11 -16.94 -3.54 -15.86
C ALA A 11 -16.41 -2.11 -15.70
N ARG A 12 -17.26 -1.18 -15.23
CA ARG A 12 -16.87 0.20 -14.92
C ARG A 12 -15.80 0.23 -13.84
N ARG A 13 -15.99 -0.52 -12.74
CA ARG A 13 -15.01 -0.63 -11.65
C ARG A 13 -13.69 -1.26 -12.12
N LEU A 14 -13.74 -2.29 -12.96
CA LEU A 14 -12.54 -2.89 -13.55
C LEU A 14 -11.78 -1.90 -14.45
N GLU A 15 -12.47 -1.03 -15.17
CA GLU A 15 -11.83 0.03 -15.97
C GLU A 15 -11.13 1.08 -15.09
N GLU A 16 -11.75 1.46 -13.96
CA GLU A 16 -11.09 2.32 -12.95
C GLU A 16 -9.83 1.68 -12.37
N LEU A 17 -9.82 0.34 -12.26
CA LEU A 17 -8.72 -0.45 -11.70
C LEU A 17 -7.73 -0.97 -12.74
N ARG A 18 -7.77 -0.45 -13.97
CA ARG A 18 -6.99 -0.94 -15.11
C ARG A 18 -5.48 -1.00 -14.84
N GLU A 19 -4.94 -0.09 -14.03
CA GLU A 19 -3.52 -0.09 -13.66
C GLU A 19 -3.09 -1.30 -12.79
N TYR A 20 -4.04 -1.98 -12.15
CA TYR A 20 -3.84 -3.19 -11.34
C TYR A 20 -4.13 -4.49 -12.13
N MET A 21 -4.29 -4.37 -13.44
CA MET A 21 -4.59 -5.48 -14.34
C MET A 21 -3.43 -5.73 -15.31
N THR A 22 -3.17 -7.01 -15.57
CA THR A 22 -2.33 -7.45 -16.68
C THR A 22 -3.01 -7.16 -18.03
N SER A 23 -2.23 -7.08 -19.10
CA SER A 23 -2.80 -6.93 -20.47
C SER A 23 -3.82 -8.02 -20.80
N ASN A 24 -3.55 -9.26 -20.40
CA ASN A 24 -4.47 -10.39 -20.59
C ASN A 24 -5.79 -10.19 -19.85
N GLU A 25 -5.75 -9.69 -18.61
CA GLU A 25 -6.97 -9.40 -17.84
C GLU A 25 -7.77 -8.26 -18.47
N VAL A 26 -7.11 -7.23 -19.02
CA VAL A 26 -7.77 -6.13 -19.74
C VAL A 26 -8.49 -6.63 -21.00
N GLU A 27 -7.83 -7.50 -21.76
CA GLU A 27 -8.43 -8.14 -22.95
C GLU A 27 -9.62 -9.03 -22.56
N LEU A 28 -9.49 -9.80 -21.48
CA LEU A 28 -10.57 -10.65 -20.97
C LEU A 28 -11.77 -9.83 -20.49
N VAL A 29 -11.55 -8.71 -19.79
CA VAL A 29 -12.65 -7.81 -19.38
C VAL A 29 -13.35 -7.24 -20.60
N SER A 30 -12.60 -6.79 -21.61
CA SER A 30 -13.15 -6.26 -22.86
C SER A 30 -14.00 -7.32 -23.59
N LEU A 31 -13.49 -8.56 -23.69
CA LEU A 31 -14.19 -9.68 -24.32
C LEU A 31 -15.47 -10.04 -23.57
N VAL A 32 -15.43 -10.12 -22.24
CA VAL A 32 -16.60 -10.48 -21.44
C VAL A 32 -17.63 -9.36 -21.45
N LYS A 33 -17.21 -8.09 -21.43
CA LYS A 33 -18.09 -6.93 -21.59
C LYS A 33 -18.80 -6.98 -22.94
N GLN A 34 -18.06 -7.09 -24.05
CA GLN A 34 -18.63 -7.17 -25.40
C GLN A 34 -19.63 -8.33 -25.53
N ARG A 35 -19.25 -9.53 -25.06
CA ARG A 35 -20.13 -10.71 -25.13
C ARG A 35 -21.36 -10.60 -24.24
N THR A 36 -21.29 -9.85 -23.14
CA THR A 36 -22.45 -9.66 -22.25
C THR A 36 -23.38 -8.58 -22.83
N THR A 37 -22.85 -7.51 -23.38
CA THR A 37 -23.63 -6.48 -24.11
C THR A 37 -24.34 -7.06 -25.33
N GLN A 38 -23.63 -7.81 -26.19
CA GLN A 38 -24.22 -8.50 -27.36
C GLN A 38 -25.34 -9.47 -26.97
N TRP A 39 -25.23 -10.11 -25.81
CA TRP A 39 -26.29 -10.99 -25.31
C TRP A 39 -27.51 -10.21 -24.81
N LEU A 40 -27.27 -9.10 -24.10
CA LEU A 40 -28.33 -8.22 -23.59
C LEU A 40 -29.11 -7.52 -24.72
N GLU A 41 -28.46 -7.26 -25.85
CA GLU A 41 -29.02 -6.56 -27.01
C GLU A 41 -29.80 -7.47 -27.99
N GLY A 42 -29.80 -8.81 -27.79
CA GLY A 42 -30.86 -9.68 -28.30
C GLY A 42 -30.59 -10.49 -29.58
N ASP A 43 -29.37 -10.50 -30.15
CA ASP A 43 -29.13 -11.12 -31.47
C ASP A 43 -28.53 -12.54 -31.45
N SER A 44 -28.47 -13.21 -30.29
CA SER A 44 -28.07 -14.64 -30.25
C SER A 44 -29.16 -15.52 -29.67
N VAL A 45 -29.73 -16.33 -30.55
CA VAL A 45 -30.56 -17.50 -30.28
C VAL A 45 -29.98 -18.29 -29.11
N ALA A 46 -30.71 -18.33 -28.00
CA ALA A 46 -30.56 -19.32 -26.93
C ALA A 46 -29.11 -19.55 -26.40
N ALA A 47 -28.30 -18.51 -26.22
CA ALA A 47 -27.23 -18.60 -25.22
C ALA A 47 -27.93 -18.75 -23.85
N SER A 48 -27.95 -19.99 -23.32
CA SER A 48 -28.67 -20.33 -22.09
C SER A 48 -28.36 -19.30 -20.99
N ALA A 49 -29.35 -18.95 -20.17
CA ALA A 49 -29.16 -18.03 -19.04
C ALA A 49 -27.92 -18.40 -18.18
N GLU A 50 -27.59 -19.69 -18.14
CA GLU A 50 -26.39 -20.26 -17.53
C GLU A 50 -25.05 -19.75 -18.12
N SER A 51 -24.97 -19.54 -19.44
CA SER A 51 -23.78 -18.95 -20.10
C SER A 51 -23.55 -17.51 -19.65
N CYS A 52 -24.63 -16.72 -19.52
CA CYS A 52 -24.56 -15.35 -19.02
C CYS A 52 -24.17 -15.30 -17.54
N LEU A 53 -24.80 -16.14 -16.70
CA LEU A 53 -24.44 -16.27 -15.29
C LEU A 53 -22.98 -16.70 -15.09
N THR A 54 -22.47 -17.57 -15.95
CA THR A 54 -21.07 -18.01 -15.90
C THR A 54 -20.10 -16.87 -16.23
N LYS A 55 -20.39 -16.10 -17.29
CA LYS A 55 -19.58 -14.94 -17.69
C LYS A 55 -19.62 -13.81 -16.67
N SER A 56 -20.78 -13.53 -16.08
CA SER A 56 -20.93 -12.50 -15.04
C SER A 56 -20.22 -12.89 -13.74
N ARG A 57 -20.27 -14.17 -13.34
CA ARG A 57 -19.44 -14.72 -12.24
C ARG A 57 -17.95 -14.57 -12.50
N TYR A 58 -17.51 -14.75 -13.75
CA TYR A 58 -16.11 -14.58 -14.13
C TYR A 58 -15.65 -13.12 -13.96
N LEU A 59 -16.43 -12.14 -14.44
CA LEU A 59 -16.16 -10.72 -14.20
C LEU A 59 -16.08 -10.39 -12.71
N ARG A 60 -17.04 -10.88 -11.92
CA ARG A 60 -17.05 -10.68 -10.47
C ARG A 60 -15.80 -11.28 -9.79
N ARG A 61 -15.37 -12.47 -10.22
CA ARG A 61 -14.15 -13.10 -9.69
C ARG A 61 -12.91 -12.28 -10.04
N MET A 62 -12.80 -11.81 -11.28
CA MET A 62 -11.70 -10.93 -11.69
C MET A 62 -11.70 -9.63 -10.89
N LEU A 63 -12.86 -8.99 -10.72
CA LEU A 63 -12.99 -7.79 -9.91
C LEU A 63 -12.43 -8.01 -8.50
N GLY A 64 -12.82 -9.11 -7.83
CA GLY A 64 -12.30 -9.41 -6.49
C GLY A 64 -10.78 -9.60 -6.43
N VAL A 65 -10.17 -10.18 -7.47
CA VAL A 65 -8.70 -10.32 -7.55
C VAL A 65 -8.02 -8.96 -7.75
N VAL A 66 -8.55 -8.13 -8.64
CA VAL A 66 -8.00 -6.81 -8.95
C VAL A 66 -8.15 -5.85 -7.75
N GLU A 67 -9.30 -5.85 -7.08
CA GLU A 67 -9.52 -5.11 -5.83
C GLU A 67 -8.59 -5.56 -4.70
N ALA A 68 -8.25 -6.86 -4.64
CA ALA A 68 -7.27 -7.34 -3.68
C ALA A 68 -5.87 -6.77 -3.97
N ARG A 69 -5.46 -6.70 -5.25
CA ARG A 69 -4.19 -6.08 -5.66
C ARG A 69 -4.15 -4.58 -5.35
N GLU A 70 -5.22 -3.86 -5.66
CA GLU A 70 -5.38 -2.43 -5.31
C GLU A 70 -5.22 -2.24 -3.79
N ARG A 71 -5.98 -2.99 -2.99
CA ARG A 71 -5.94 -2.88 -1.52
C ARG A 71 -4.55 -3.16 -0.97
N GLN A 72 -3.88 -4.19 -1.48
CA GLN A 72 -2.51 -4.50 -1.07
C GLN A 72 -1.54 -3.39 -1.48
N TYR A 73 -1.66 -2.85 -2.69
CA TYR A 73 -0.84 -1.73 -3.15
C TYR A 73 -1.01 -0.49 -2.27
N LEU A 74 -2.25 -0.07 -2.00
CA LEU A 74 -2.56 1.08 -1.16
C LEU A 74 -2.08 0.87 0.28
N SER A 75 -2.27 -0.33 0.84
CA SER A 75 -1.80 -0.67 2.18
C SER A 75 -0.27 -0.57 2.29
N ARG A 76 0.47 -1.03 1.28
CA ARG A 76 1.93 -0.89 1.24
C ARG A 76 2.37 0.56 1.14
N SER A 77 1.75 1.34 0.24
CA SER A 77 2.09 2.75 0.06
C SER A 77 1.86 3.54 1.35
N SER A 78 0.72 3.32 2.01
CA SER A 78 0.42 3.95 3.30
C SER A 78 1.41 3.53 4.40
N ALA A 79 1.79 2.25 4.48
CA ALA A 79 2.81 1.80 5.43
C ALA A 79 4.19 2.43 5.14
N ALA A 80 4.57 2.56 3.87
CA ALA A 80 5.83 3.18 3.47
C ALA A 80 5.86 4.67 3.84
N GLU A 81 4.76 5.40 3.64
CA GLU A 81 4.59 6.79 4.07
C GLU A 81 4.72 6.90 5.60
N ALA A 82 4.02 6.06 6.36
CA ALA A 82 4.09 6.05 7.83
C ALA A 82 5.51 5.75 8.36
N LEU A 83 6.24 4.85 7.71
CA LEU A 83 7.64 4.59 8.04
C LEU A 83 8.53 5.81 7.71
N SER A 84 8.31 6.46 6.56
CA SER A 84 9.02 7.68 6.19
C SER A 84 8.80 8.81 7.20
N ASP A 85 7.57 8.98 7.68
CA ASP A 85 7.21 9.95 8.71
C ASP A 85 7.84 9.62 10.07
N THR A 86 7.87 8.33 10.42
CA THR A 86 8.55 7.84 11.63
C THR A 86 10.05 8.15 11.56
N ILE A 87 10.71 7.84 10.45
CA ILE A 87 12.12 8.17 10.20
C ILE A 87 12.35 9.67 10.34
N SER A 88 11.49 10.50 9.75
CA SER A 88 11.60 11.96 9.79
C SER A 88 11.46 12.50 11.21
N THR A 89 10.48 11.99 11.97
CA THR A 89 10.27 12.32 13.38
C THR A 89 11.47 11.95 14.23
N LEU A 90 11.99 10.72 14.09
CA LEU A 90 13.15 10.25 14.84
C LEU A 90 14.44 11.03 14.50
N ARG A 91 14.61 11.43 13.23
CA ARG A 91 15.72 12.30 12.82
C ARG A 91 15.60 13.69 13.42
N ALA A 92 14.41 14.28 13.44
CA ALA A 92 14.18 15.55 14.10
C ALA A 92 14.51 15.46 15.59
N LEU A 93 14.11 14.38 16.27
CA LEU A 93 14.52 14.11 17.64
C LEU A 93 16.06 14.02 17.77
N CYS A 94 16.77 13.42 16.84
CA CYS A 94 18.25 13.39 16.90
C CYS A 94 18.92 14.73 16.56
N GLY A 95 18.22 15.64 15.87
CA GLY A 95 18.77 16.88 15.32
C GLY A 95 18.49 18.15 16.13
N VAL A 96 17.72 18.09 17.23
CA VAL A 96 17.50 19.27 18.09
C VAL A 96 18.75 19.53 18.96
N PRO A 97 19.46 20.65 18.78
CA PRO A 97 20.54 21.06 19.67
C PRO A 97 19.99 21.36 21.07
N GLU A 98 20.72 21.00 22.12
CA GLU A 98 20.34 21.21 23.53
C GLU A 98 20.34 22.69 23.98
N ASP A 99 20.55 23.66 23.07
CA ASP A 99 20.63 25.10 23.40
C ASP A 99 19.26 25.79 23.41
N ARG A 100 18.31 25.27 24.20
CA ARG A 100 17.24 26.11 24.74
C ARG A 100 17.43 26.27 26.24
N PRO A 101 18.06 27.36 26.70
CA PRO A 101 18.02 27.70 28.10
C PRO A 101 16.57 28.11 28.45
N ASP A 102 16.14 27.70 29.63
CA ASP A 102 14.98 28.21 30.37
C ASP A 102 13.57 27.87 29.85
N SER A 103 13.06 26.73 30.29
CA SER A 103 11.70 26.69 30.86
C SER A 103 11.51 25.52 31.82
N GLY A 104 12.08 25.63 33.04
CA GLY A 104 11.49 25.20 34.31
C GLY A 104 10.74 23.86 34.47
N ARG A 105 10.85 22.91 33.54
CA ARG A 105 10.38 21.54 33.68
C ARG A 105 11.58 20.63 33.55
N ALA A 106 11.97 20.03 34.66
CA ALA A 106 12.73 18.79 34.62
C ALA A 106 11.90 17.76 33.83
N SER A 107 12.20 17.60 32.54
CA SER A 107 11.74 16.47 31.76
C SER A 107 12.98 15.79 31.18
N SER A 108 13.34 14.69 31.83
CA SER A 108 14.38 13.72 31.48
C SER A 108 15.83 14.19 31.57
N ALA A 109 16.47 13.85 32.69
CA ALA A 109 17.92 13.78 32.85
C ALA A 109 18.61 12.67 32.00
N CYS A 110 17.89 12.08 31.04
CA CYS A 110 18.43 11.33 29.90
C CYS A 110 18.63 12.28 28.69
N ALA A 111 19.10 13.50 28.98
CA ALA A 111 19.59 14.45 27.99
C ALA A 111 20.57 13.69 27.07
N ARG A 112 20.26 13.70 25.77
CA ARG A 112 20.53 12.61 24.84
C ARG A 112 22.02 12.37 24.74
N LYS A 113 22.53 11.31 25.38
CA LYS A 113 23.97 11.03 25.34
C LYS A 113 24.44 10.99 23.88
N PRO A 114 25.59 11.58 23.52
CA PRO A 114 26.04 11.66 22.14
C PRO A 114 26.05 10.29 21.43
N GLU A 115 26.35 9.21 22.14
CA GLU A 115 26.28 7.84 21.66
C GLU A 115 24.85 7.39 21.29
N ASN A 116 23.85 7.78 22.06
CA ASN A 116 22.44 7.47 21.84
C ASN A 116 21.91 8.20 20.60
N VAL A 117 22.27 9.49 20.46
CA VAL A 117 21.95 10.28 19.26
C VAL A 117 22.62 9.69 18.02
N ARG A 118 23.91 9.34 18.12
CA ARG A 118 24.65 8.71 17.00
C ARG A 118 24.04 7.37 16.60
N TYR A 119 23.70 6.53 17.58
CA TYR A 119 23.06 5.24 17.34
C TYR A 119 21.71 5.40 16.62
N MET A 120 20.82 6.27 17.14
CA MET A 120 19.52 6.49 16.51
C MET A 120 19.62 7.18 15.14
N SER A 121 20.62 8.05 14.95
CA SER A 121 20.93 8.62 13.64
C SER A 121 21.37 7.55 12.64
N LEU A 122 22.14 6.55 13.09
CA LEU A 122 22.54 5.43 12.25
C LEU A 122 21.34 4.54 11.89
N GLU A 123 20.54 4.12 12.87
CA GLU A 123 19.36 3.27 12.62
C GLU A 123 18.36 3.93 11.68
N THR A 124 18.06 5.22 11.87
CA THR A 124 17.18 5.98 10.97
C THR A 124 17.76 6.12 9.56
N ASN A 125 19.08 6.26 9.42
CA ASN A 125 19.74 6.30 8.11
C ASN A 125 19.69 4.96 7.38
N VAL A 126 19.92 3.85 8.10
CA VAL A 126 19.82 2.50 7.55
C VAL A 126 18.40 2.23 7.07
N ALA A 127 17.39 2.52 7.90
CA ALA A 127 15.99 2.34 7.52
C ALA A 127 15.57 3.24 6.35
N ALA A 128 16.07 4.48 6.28
CA ALA A 128 15.77 5.39 5.17
C ALA A 128 16.40 4.95 3.84
N ALA A 129 17.63 4.42 3.89
CA ALA A 129 18.29 3.86 2.70
C ALA A 129 17.53 2.64 2.21
N TRP A 130 17.22 1.70 3.13
CA TRP A 130 16.44 0.52 2.81
C TRP A 130 15.07 0.87 2.22
N LEU A 131 14.29 1.74 2.87
CA LEU A 131 12.96 2.12 2.38
C LEU A 131 13.04 2.75 0.98
N ARG A 132 14.03 3.61 0.74
CA ARG A 132 14.25 4.24 -0.57
C ARG A 132 14.55 3.20 -1.65
N ASP A 133 15.40 2.22 -1.36
CA ASP A 133 15.77 1.17 -2.31
C ASP A 133 14.57 0.27 -2.63
N GLN A 134 13.79 -0.09 -1.62
CA GLN A 134 12.59 -0.91 -1.76
C GLN A 134 11.50 -0.19 -2.55
N VAL A 135 11.20 1.07 -2.22
CA VAL A 135 10.23 1.91 -2.95
C VAL A 135 10.69 2.14 -4.40
N SER A 136 11.97 2.45 -4.62
CA SER A 136 12.52 2.62 -5.97
C SER A 136 12.40 1.34 -6.81
N SER A 137 12.65 0.17 -6.21
CA SER A 137 12.51 -1.11 -6.88
C SER A 137 11.05 -1.43 -7.19
N GLN A 138 10.13 -1.15 -6.25
CA GLN A 138 8.70 -1.34 -6.44
C GLN A 138 8.11 -0.43 -7.53
N LEU A 139 8.55 0.83 -7.61
CA LEU A 139 8.08 1.80 -8.62
C LEU A 139 8.50 1.44 -10.05
N LYS A 140 9.53 0.60 -10.23
CA LYS A 140 9.94 0.08 -11.55
C LYS A 140 9.04 -1.05 -12.04
N GLN A 141 8.21 -1.61 -11.17
CA GLN A 141 7.29 -2.69 -11.50
C GLN A 141 5.87 -2.17 -11.72
N PRO A 142 5.08 -2.82 -12.59
CA PRO A 142 3.66 -2.50 -12.72
C PRO A 142 2.90 -2.85 -11.44
N LYS A 143 1.79 -2.16 -11.16
CA LYS A 143 1.03 -2.32 -9.89
C LYS A 143 0.38 -3.70 -9.71
N TYR A 144 0.27 -4.48 -10.79
CA TYR A 144 -0.23 -5.85 -10.78
C TYR A 144 0.85 -6.91 -10.54
N ALA A 145 2.13 -6.54 -10.57
CA ALA A 145 3.22 -7.47 -10.30
C ALA A 145 3.23 -7.89 -8.83
N ASP A 146 3.88 -9.02 -8.57
CA ASP A 146 4.18 -9.44 -7.21
C ASP A 146 5.01 -8.34 -6.50
N PRO A 147 4.71 -8.04 -5.23
CA PRO A 147 5.38 -6.98 -4.51
C PRO A 147 6.87 -7.29 -4.30
N VAL A 148 7.71 -6.27 -4.45
CA VAL A 148 9.14 -6.34 -4.06
C VAL A 148 9.28 -6.35 -2.53
N ILE A 149 8.41 -5.61 -1.87
CA ILE A 149 8.37 -5.48 -0.41
C ILE A 149 6.95 -5.72 0.09
N MET A 150 6.82 -6.54 1.11
CA MET A 150 5.54 -6.81 1.76
C MET A 150 5.19 -5.73 2.78
N THR A 151 3.90 -5.47 3.00
CA THR A 151 3.43 -4.54 4.05
C THR A 151 3.99 -4.92 5.42
N GLU A 152 4.05 -6.22 5.72
CA GLU A 152 4.56 -6.73 7.00
C GLU A 152 6.03 -6.39 7.23
N GLU A 153 6.85 -6.39 6.18
CA GLU A 153 8.27 -6.01 6.27
C GLU A 153 8.43 -4.52 6.59
N ILE A 154 7.58 -3.67 5.99
CA ILE A 154 7.55 -2.23 6.28
C ILE A 154 7.18 -1.99 7.75
N LEU A 155 6.11 -2.64 8.22
CA LEU A 155 5.64 -2.53 9.60
C LEU A 155 6.65 -3.10 10.62
N ALA A 156 7.37 -4.17 10.26
CA ALA A 156 8.44 -4.71 11.10
C ALA A 156 9.61 -3.73 11.22
N SER A 157 9.99 -3.08 10.12
CA SER A 157 11.02 -2.04 10.11
C SER A 157 10.62 -0.82 10.96
N GLU A 158 9.36 -0.37 10.84
CA GLU A 158 8.82 0.71 11.67
C GLU A 158 8.85 0.36 13.15
N ARG A 159 8.38 -0.85 13.51
CA ARG A 159 8.39 -1.32 14.90
C ARG A 159 9.81 -1.37 15.45
N LYS A 160 10.76 -1.90 14.69
CA LYS A 160 12.17 -1.95 15.09
C LYS A 160 12.71 -0.54 15.41
N LEU A 161 12.41 0.47 14.59
CA LEU A 161 12.82 1.84 14.85
C LEU A 161 12.17 2.43 16.11
N ARG A 162 10.87 2.18 16.31
CA ARG A 162 10.14 2.63 17.51
C ARG A 162 10.70 1.98 18.77
N ASP A 163 10.92 0.67 18.75
CA ASP A 163 11.48 -0.07 19.88
C ASP A 163 12.89 0.43 20.22
N ALA A 164 13.75 0.62 19.21
CA ALA A 164 15.08 1.20 19.41
C ALA A 164 15.01 2.62 20.00
N CYS A 165 14.05 3.45 19.57
CA CYS A 165 13.82 4.78 20.14
C CYS A 165 13.42 4.70 21.63
N VAL A 166 12.51 3.79 21.97
CA VAL A 166 12.07 3.57 23.35
C VAL A 166 13.23 3.10 24.24
N ASP A 167 14.05 2.17 23.75
CA ASP A 167 15.19 1.65 24.50
C ASP A 167 16.23 2.74 24.79
N VAL A 168 16.40 3.68 23.85
CA VAL A 168 17.44 4.70 23.90
C VAL A 168 17.00 5.97 24.64
N PHE A 169 15.75 6.39 24.46
CA PHE A 169 15.22 7.67 24.96
C PHE A 169 14.09 7.50 25.98
N GLY A 170 13.55 6.30 26.16
CA GLY A 170 12.41 6.02 27.02
C GLY A 170 11.06 6.19 26.31
N LYS A 171 10.02 5.56 26.87
CA LYS A 171 8.65 5.56 26.30
C LYS A 171 8.00 6.94 26.24
N GLU A 172 8.45 7.89 27.05
CA GLU A 172 7.87 9.23 27.14
C GLU A 172 8.22 10.13 25.93
N VAL A 173 9.05 9.64 25.00
CA VAL A 173 9.61 10.42 23.88
C VAL A 173 8.88 10.15 22.55
N LEU A 174 8.03 9.12 22.47
CA LEU A 174 7.19 8.78 21.32
C LEU A 174 5.73 9.19 21.54
#